data_AF-A0A1Y2BE09-F1
#
_entry.id   AF-A0A1Y2BE09-F1
#
_cell.length_a   1.000
_cell.length_b   1.000
_cell.length_c   1.000
_cell.angle_alpha   90.00
_cell.angle_beta   90.00
_cell.angle_gamma   90.00
#
_symmetry.space_group_name_H-M   'P 1'
#
loop_
_entity.id
_entity.type
_entity.pdbx_description
1 polymer ?
#
loop_
_entity_poly.entity_id
_entity_poly.type
_entity_poly.pdbx_seq_one_letter_code
_entity_poly.pdbx_strand_id
1 'polypeptide(L)'
;MVDLFNKTKAKSSTTTHSSGPSSTSTIPAAAAAATSASGPSEADKQAAEALKAKGNALMGQKLYDSAIEQYTEAIKLDANPVYYSNRAAAWGGLGEHEKAAEDAERALEIDPKFSKAYSRLG
;
A
#
# COMPACT_ATOMS: atom_id res chain seq x y z
N MET A 1 -48.23 18.81 -21.45
CA MET A 1 -47.62 18.10 -22.59
C MET A 1 -46.79 19.14 -23.33
N VAL A 2 -45.48 19.15 -23.13
CA VAL A 2 -44.55 20.11 -23.75
C VAL A 2 -43.34 19.33 -24.24
N ASP A 3 -43.06 19.47 -25.53
CA ASP A 3 -42.04 18.78 -26.32
C ASP A 3 -40.61 18.93 -25.80
N LEU A 4 -39.82 17.85 -25.90
CA LEU A 4 -38.37 17.99 -26.06
C LEU A 4 -37.83 16.97 -27.05
N PHE A 5 -37.62 17.50 -28.25
CA PHE A 5 -36.96 16.91 -29.40
C PHE A 5 -35.46 16.74 -29.10
N ASN A 6 -34.91 15.54 -29.24
CA ASN A 6 -33.51 15.44 -29.63
C ASN A 6 -33.25 14.24 -30.56
N LYS A 7 -32.55 14.58 -31.64
CA LYS A 7 -32.38 13.83 -32.88
C LYS A 7 -30.88 13.67 -33.08
N THR A 8 -30.35 12.45 -33.10
CA THR A 8 -29.07 12.14 -33.77
C THR A 8 -29.03 10.67 -34.20
N LYS A 9 -29.16 10.45 -35.51
CA LYS A 9 -28.66 9.28 -36.23
C LYS A 9 -27.12 9.30 -36.24
N ALA A 10 -26.47 8.15 -36.13
CA ALA A 10 -25.34 7.78 -36.99
C ALA A 10 -25.07 6.26 -36.92
N LYS A 11 -24.86 5.68 -38.09
CA LYS A 11 -24.61 4.26 -38.36
C LYS A 11 -23.10 3.96 -38.41
N SER A 12 -22.78 2.69 -38.16
CA SER A 12 -21.77 1.86 -38.86
C SER A 12 -20.28 2.10 -38.65
N SER A 13 -19.60 1.07 -38.11
CA SER A 13 -18.37 0.47 -38.66
C SER A 13 -18.01 -0.71 -37.75
N THR A 14 -18.28 -1.96 -38.13
CA THR A 14 -17.31 -2.88 -38.76
C THR A 14 -15.87 -2.67 -38.30
N THR A 15 -15.42 -3.44 -37.32
CA THR A 15 -14.02 -3.85 -37.23
C THR A 15 -13.93 -5.28 -36.69
N THR A 16 -13.53 -6.15 -37.61
CA THR A 16 -13.02 -7.50 -37.44
C THR A 16 -11.83 -7.57 -36.49
N HIS A 17 -11.92 -8.39 -35.44
CA HIS A 17 -10.76 -9.00 -34.77
C HIS A 17 -11.19 -10.44 -34.46
N SER A 18 -10.85 -11.39 -35.33
CA SER A 18 -9.63 -12.19 -35.28
C SER A 18 -9.55 -13.05 -34.02
N SER A 19 -9.68 -14.35 -34.28
CA SER A 19 -9.53 -15.48 -33.39
C SER A 19 -8.21 -15.44 -32.61
N GLY A 20 -8.28 -15.84 -31.34
CA GLY A 20 -7.12 -16.27 -30.58
C GLY A 20 -7.50 -16.60 -29.13
N PRO A 21 -7.76 -17.87 -28.78
CA PRO A 21 -7.63 -18.31 -27.40
C PRO A 21 -6.16 -18.69 -27.19
N SER A 22 -5.52 -18.10 -26.18
CA SER A 22 -4.32 -18.58 -25.47
C SER A 22 -3.49 -17.40 -24.98
N SER A 23 -3.66 -17.04 -23.73
CA SER A 23 -2.54 -16.58 -22.91
C SER A 23 -2.85 -17.01 -21.49
N THR A 24 -2.63 -18.31 -21.26
CA THR A 24 -2.36 -18.86 -19.94
C THR A 24 -1.15 -18.10 -19.41
N SER A 25 -1.38 -17.03 -18.64
CA SER A 25 -0.35 -16.43 -17.81
C SER A 25 -0.10 -17.39 -16.66
N THR A 26 0.69 -18.41 -16.96
CA THR A 26 1.41 -19.19 -15.97
C THR A 26 2.36 -18.21 -15.29
N ILE A 27 2.02 -17.80 -14.07
CA ILE A 27 2.98 -17.19 -13.16
C ILE A 27 3.65 -18.35 -12.40
N PRO A 28 4.92 -18.69 -12.64
CA PRO A 28 5.68 -19.46 -11.67
C PRO A 28 6.45 -18.45 -10.80
N ALA A 29 5.73 -17.76 -9.91
CA ALA A 29 6.38 -16.94 -8.88
C ALA A 29 6.72 -17.85 -7.70
N ALA A 30 7.95 -18.36 -7.76
CA ALA A 30 8.82 -18.58 -6.63
C ALA A 30 8.20 -19.29 -5.41
N ALA A 31 8.33 -20.61 -5.42
CA ALA A 31 8.70 -21.31 -4.20
C ALA A 31 10.07 -20.77 -3.72
N ALA A 32 10.05 -19.95 -2.68
CA ALA A 32 11.14 -19.81 -1.71
C ALA A 32 10.46 -19.98 -0.34
N ALA A 33 10.37 -21.23 0.10
CA ALA A 33 11.27 -21.76 1.10
C ALA A 33 10.96 -21.19 2.49
N ALA A 34 10.18 -21.99 3.21
CA ALA A 34 9.97 -21.91 4.65
C ALA A 34 11.30 -21.82 5.42
N THR A 35 11.30 -21.02 6.47
CA THR A 35 12.06 -21.11 7.74
C THR A 35 11.78 -19.78 8.46
N SER A 36 11.20 -19.67 9.65
CA SER A 36 11.01 -20.59 10.75
C SER A 36 9.74 -20.20 11.52
N ALA A 37 8.98 -21.21 11.94
CA ALA A 37 7.88 -21.06 12.88
C ALA A 37 8.43 -20.72 14.28
N SER A 38 8.59 -19.43 14.54
CA SER A 38 8.74 -18.75 15.84
C SER A 38 8.51 -17.28 15.51
N GLY A 39 7.94 -16.48 16.41
CA GLY A 39 7.71 -15.04 16.15
C GLY A 39 8.95 -14.32 15.61
N PRO A 40 8.81 -13.11 15.03
CA PRO A 40 9.90 -12.41 14.34
C PRO A 40 11.19 -12.49 15.15
N SER A 41 12.24 -13.05 14.53
CA SER A 41 13.49 -13.28 15.23
C SER A 41 14.06 -11.94 15.69
N GLU A 42 14.90 -11.95 16.72
CA GLU A 42 15.48 -10.70 17.21
C GLU A 42 16.32 -9.99 16.14
N ALA A 43 16.87 -10.76 15.19
CA ALA A 43 17.51 -10.23 13.99
C ALA A 43 16.52 -9.55 13.04
N ASP A 44 15.34 -10.12 12.81
CA ASP A 44 14.29 -9.52 11.96
C ASP A 44 13.77 -8.21 12.56
N LYS A 45 13.60 -8.17 13.89
CA LYS A 45 13.22 -6.95 14.61
C LYS A 45 14.30 -5.86 14.48
N GLN A 46 15.57 -6.21 14.67
CA GLN A 46 16.67 -5.26 14.47
C GLN A 46 16.75 -4.76 13.03
N ALA A 47 16.55 -5.65 12.04
CA ALA A 47 16.49 -5.27 10.64
C ALA A 47 15.30 -4.34 10.34
N ALA A 48 14.12 -4.62 10.90
CA ALA A 48 12.95 -3.75 10.81
C ALA A 48 13.21 -2.36 11.43
N GLU A 49 13.91 -2.31 12.56
CA GLU A 49 14.29 -1.05 13.18
C GLU A 49 15.29 -0.24 12.34
N ALA A 50 16.25 -0.91 11.69
CA ALA A 50 17.18 -0.26 10.77
C ALA A 50 16.44 0.32 9.54
N LEU A 51 15.47 -0.43 9.00
CA LEU A 51 14.60 0.03 7.91
C LEU A 51 13.74 1.22 8.34
N LYS A 52 13.16 1.20 9.55
CA LYS A 52 12.47 2.36 10.15
C LYS A 52 13.40 3.57 10.23
N ALA A 53 14.62 3.41 10.73
CA ALA A 53 15.56 4.51 10.86
C ALA A 53 15.89 5.13 9.50
N LYS A 54 16.07 4.30 8.47
CA LYS A 54 16.27 4.74 7.08
C LYS A 54 15.04 5.46 6.52
N GLY A 55 13.84 4.92 6.76
CA GLY A 55 12.57 5.58 6.42
C GLY A 55 12.44 6.96 7.07
N ASN A 56 12.80 7.09 8.35
CA ASN A 56 12.78 8.37 9.07
C ASN A 56 13.76 9.39 8.46
N ALA A 57 14.95 8.95 8.04
CA ALA A 57 15.91 9.82 7.37
C ALA A 57 15.38 10.31 6.00
N LEU A 58 14.65 9.47 5.27
CA LEU A 58 13.99 9.83 4.01
C LEU A 58 12.82 10.80 4.25
N MET A 59 12.05 10.61 5.34
CA MET A 59 11.01 11.56 5.76
C MET A 59 11.60 12.95 6.02
N GLY A 60 12.76 13.04 6.67
CA GLY A 60 13.46 14.31 6.89
C GLY A 60 13.87 15.02 5.59
N GLN A 61 14.10 14.24 4.52
CA GLN A 61 14.39 14.72 3.17
C GLN A 61 13.14 14.94 2.32
N LYS A 62 11.94 14.70 2.87
CA LYS A 62 10.65 14.73 2.16
C LYS A 62 10.56 13.74 0.99
N LEU A 63 11.37 12.69 1.01
CA LEU A 63 11.31 11.58 0.05
C LEU A 63 10.30 10.55 0.54
N TYR A 64 9.02 10.91 0.45
CA TYR A 64 7.94 10.13 1.05
C TYR A 64 7.75 8.76 0.40
N ASP A 65 7.80 8.65 -0.93
CA ASP A 65 7.69 7.36 -1.65
C ASP A 65 8.76 6.37 -1.19
N SER A 66 10.02 6.80 -1.16
CA SER A 66 11.11 5.94 -0.68
C SER A 66 10.97 5.60 0.80
N ALA A 67 10.46 6.51 1.63
CA ALA A 67 10.19 6.23 3.04
C ALA A 67 9.11 5.13 3.20
N ILE A 68 8.04 5.19 2.39
CA ILE A 68 6.96 4.21 2.36
C ILE A 68 7.51 2.81 2.04
N GLU A 69 8.41 2.70 1.07
CA GLU A 69 9.05 1.42 0.74
C GLU A 69 9.82 0.85 1.95
N GLN A 70 10.63 1.67 2.62
CA GLN A 70 11.41 1.20 3.78
C GLN A 70 10.49 0.76 4.93
N TYR A 71 9.42 1.51 5.23
CA TYR A 71 8.46 1.08 6.25
C TYR A 71 7.70 -0.17 5.83
N THR A 72 7.40 -0.34 4.55
CA THR A 72 6.73 -1.54 4.04
C THR A 72 7.61 -2.78 4.21
N GLU A 73 8.90 -2.67 3.93
CA GLU A 73 9.86 -3.75 4.23
C GLU A 73 9.97 -4.01 5.74
N ALA A 74 9.99 -2.97 6.58
CA ALA A 74 10.00 -3.13 8.03
C ALA A 74 8.76 -3.89 8.54
N ILE A 75 7.58 -3.58 8.01
CA ILE A 75 6.30 -4.22 8.35
C ILE A 75 6.29 -5.71 7.97
N LYS A 76 6.93 -6.07 6.84
CA LYS A 76 7.05 -7.49 6.42
C LYS A 76 7.89 -8.31 7.40
N LEU A 77 8.88 -7.69 8.04
CA LEU A 77 9.75 -8.33 9.02
C LEU A 77 9.11 -8.37 10.41
N ASP A 78 8.52 -7.25 10.84
CA ASP A 78 7.86 -7.12 12.14
C ASP A 78 6.64 -6.18 12.04
N ALA A 79 5.45 -6.70 12.33
CA ALA A 79 4.21 -5.94 12.28
C ALA A 79 4.06 -5.08 13.55
N ASN A 80 4.66 -3.89 13.56
CA ASN A 80 4.65 -2.97 14.68
C ASN A 80 3.81 -1.70 14.39
N PRO A 81 2.97 -1.23 15.34
CA PRO A 81 2.12 -0.05 15.14
C PRO A 81 2.92 1.22 14.79
N VAL A 82 4.17 1.31 15.25
CA VAL A 82 5.07 2.43 14.92
C VAL A 82 5.36 2.51 13.43
N TYR A 83 5.59 1.37 12.76
CA TYR A 83 5.92 1.37 11.32
C TYR A 83 4.72 1.76 10.48
N TYR A 84 3.53 1.25 10.83
CA TYR A 84 2.27 1.66 10.21
C TYR A 84 2.03 3.16 10.39
N SER A 85 2.18 3.71 11.59
CA SER A 85 2.01 5.15 11.83
C SER A 85 3.04 6.03 11.11
N ASN A 86 4.26 5.56 10.95
CA ASN A 86 5.29 6.27 10.20
C ASN A 86 5.01 6.24 8.68
N ARG A 87 4.52 5.11 8.16
CA ARG A 87 4.06 4.99 6.77
C ARG A 87 2.82 5.85 6.51
N ALA A 88 1.87 5.90 7.44
CA ALA A 88 0.74 6.83 7.40
C ALA A 88 1.19 8.30 7.30
N ALA A 89 2.22 8.69 8.07
CA ALA A 89 2.77 10.04 7.99
C ALA A 89 3.39 10.34 6.61
N ALA A 90 4.02 9.34 5.99
CA ALA A 90 4.57 9.47 4.63
C ALA A 90 3.47 9.61 3.58
N TRP A 91 2.41 8.79 3.66
CA TRP A 91 1.22 8.94 2.82
C TRP A 91 0.57 10.32 2.95
N GLY A 92 0.43 10.82 4.18
CA GLY A 92 -0.05 12.19 4.42
C GLY A 92 0.86 13.26 3.80
N GLY A 93 2.18 13.02 3.77
CA GLY A 93 3.14 13.88 3.07
C GLY A 93 2.95 13.92 1.54
N LEU A 94 2.42 12.85 0.96
CA LEU A 94 2.03 12.76 -0.46
C LEU A 94 0.61 13.27 -0.74
N GLY A 95 -0.20 13.55 0.30
CA GLY A 95 -1.62 13.89 0.17
C GLY A 95 -2.55 12.68 0.04
N GLU A 96 -2.03 11.47 0.21
CA GLU A 96 -2.78 10.21 0.14
C GLU A 96 -3.47 9.90 1.48
N HIS A 97 -4.41 10.76 1.89
CA HIS A 97 -5.02 10.71 3.22
C HIS A 97 -5.80 9.41 3.49
N GLU A 98 -6.41 8.81 2.46
CA GLU A 98 -7.14 7.53 2.60
C GLU A 98 -6.18 6.41 3.04
N LYS A 99 -5.02 6.28 2.36
CA LYS A 99 -4.00 5.29 2.73
C LYS A 99 -3.37 5.57 4.10
N ALA A 100 -3.23 6.86 4.45
CA ALA A 100 -2.75 7.24 5.77
C ALA A 100 -3.72 6.80 6.87
N ALA A 101 -5.03 6.95 6.65
CA ALA A 101 -6.06 6.50 7.57
C ALA A 101 -6.07 4.98 7.70
N GLU A 102 -6.01 4.23 6.58
CA GLU A 102 -5.92 2.77 6.59
C GLU A 102 -4.73 2.28 7.45
N ASP A 103 -3.53 2.84 7.25
CA ASP A 103 -2.36 2.49 8.04
C ASP A 103 -2.51 2.86 9.53
N ALA A 104 -3.17 3.98 9.82
CA ALA A 104 -3.46 4.40 11.19
C ALA A 104 -4.44 3.43 11.89
N GLU A 105 -5.46 2.97 11.18
CA GLU A 105 -6.38 1.93 11.66
C GLU A 105 -5.63 0.64 11.96
N ARG A 106 -4.75 0.19 11.06
CA ARG A 106 -3.89 -0.98 11.31
C ARG A 106 -3.00 -0.84 12.54
N ALA A 107 -2.44 0.35 12.77
CA ALA A 107 -1.68 0.61 13.99
C ALA A 107 -2.54 0.46 15.25
N LEU A 108 -3.79 0.91 15.22
CA LEU A 108 -4.74 0.78 16.33
C LEU A 108 -5.29 -0.64 16.50
N GLU A 109 -5.39 -1.42 15.42
CA GLU A 109 -5.72 -2.85 15.49
C GLU A 109 -4.63 -3.62 16.26
N ILE A 110 -3.36 -3.23 16.10
CA ILE A 110 -2.23 -3.88 16.77
C ILE A 110 -2.08 -3.35 18.21
N ASP A 111 -2.10 -2.03 18.39
CA ASP A 111 -2.07 -1.39 19.70
C ASP A 111 -3.13 -0.28 19.78
N PRO A 112 -4.31 -0.56 20.37
CA PRO A 112 -5.37 0.42 20.54
C PRO A 112 -4.97 1.63 21.38
N LYS A 113 -3.88 1.55 22.16
CA LYS A 113 -3.39 2.66 22.98
C LYS A 113 -2.37 3.53 22.25
N PHE A 114 -2.05 3.21 21.01
CA PHE A 114 -1.04 3.93 20.23
C PHE A 114 -1.53 5.33 19.83
N SER A 115 -1.36 6.29 20.73
CA SER A 115 -1.95 7.63 20.63
C SER A 115 -1.60 8.37 19.33
N LYS A 116 -0.42 8.10 18.78
CA LYS A 116 0.07 8.73 17.57
C LYS A 116 -0.69 8.31 16.31
N ALA A 117 -1.36 7.15 16.30
CA ALA A 117 -2.20 6.74 15.19
C ALA A 117 -3.51 7.54 15.11
N TYR A 118 -4.10 7.94 16.24
CA TYR A 118 -5.29 8.80 16.21
C TYR A 118 -5.03 10.15 15.52
N SER A 119 -3.82 10.71 15.68
CA SER A 119 -3.40 11.93 14.97
C SER A 119 -3.20 11.75 13.45
N ARG A 120 -3.37 10.53 12.92
CA ARG A 120 -3.27 10.22 11.48
C ARG A 120 -4.62 9.93 10.83
N LEU A 121 -5.70 9.84 11.61
CA LEU A 121 -7.06 9.58 11.13
C LEU A 121 -7.86 10.85 10.77
N GLY A 122 -7.35 12.05 11.08
CA GLY A 122 -8.08 13.31 10.91
C GLY A 122 -7.18 14.48 10.56
#